data_AF-A0A7S2A3B4-F1
#
_entry.id   AF-A0A7S2A3B4-F1
#
_cell.length_a   1.000
_cell.length_b   1.000
_cell.length_c   1.000
_cell.angle_alpha   90.00
_cell.angle_beta   90.00
_cell.angle_gamma   90.00
#
_symmetry.space_group_name_H-M   'P 1'
#
loop_
_entity.id
_entity.type
_entity.pdbx_description
1 polymer ?
#
loop_
_entity_poly.entity_id
_entity_poly.type
_entity_poly.pdbx_seq_one_letter_code
_entity_poly.pdbx_strand_id
1 'polypeptide(L)'
;PGGREGWEADFERFDDAPLAAASLGQVHRARLRRGGRSGRDGGDDGGGEEVAVKLQRARLRDIYDKDLALMRKIATFVDATDEKLGGKAGRVGGVKQSWTRIFSDAETILYREIDYRDEAENAMRFAADFGMGSGGTAEECAARSLDGEMLTSAASYLRTPHVYGDLCSEKVLVMEYVPSVKVTDEEGLEELGVTEDDRAYLAEGLARAYLRQFCAHRFFSTDPHPGNLGVEMPSSLSSSSGGGGAKGTGRGRPRLVLYDFGQACSLSPDQAAGILEVVEGIVDLNADACVSAFERMGVLTEGADIAKVREKVRDNFETGKVKAKRRRSRMAPGGGGGGSEG
;
A
#
# COMPACT_ATOMS: atom_id res chain seq x y z
N PRO A 1 -27.96 9.85 14.23
CA PRO A 1 -27.95 10.95 13.26
C PRO A 1 -27.75 10.39 11.84
N GLY A 2 -28.85 10.27 11.07
CA GLY A 2 -28.83 9.60 9.76
C GLY A 2 -30.24 9.50 9.20
N GLY A 3 -30.83 10.65 8.89
CA GLY A 3 -32.09 10.74 8.17
C GLY A 3 -31.87 10.49 6.67
N ARG A 4 -32.87 9.93 6.00
CA ARG A 4 -32.93 9.64 4.55
C ARG A 4 -32.95 10.90 3.65
N GLU A 5 -32.58 12.05 4.19
CA GLU A 5 -32.37 13.29 3.44
C GLU A 5 -30.97 13.77 3.82
N GLY A 6 -29.99 13.62 2.92
CA GLY A 6 -28.69 14.22 3.20
C GLY A 6 -27.59 13.92 2.18
N TRP A 7 -27.40 12.64 1.83
CA TRP A 7 -26.28 12.25 0.95
C TRP A 7 -26.62 12.49 -0.53
N GLU A 8 -27.89 12.36 -0.94
CA GLU A 8 -28.29 12.66 -2.33
C GLU A 8 -28.04 14.14 -2.71
N ALA A 9 -27.93 15.02 -1.72
CA ALA A 9 -27.59 16.42 -1.94
C ALA A 9 -26.12 16.60 -2.36
N ASP A 10 -25.24 15.68 -1.98
CA ASP A 10 -23.80 15.75 -2.29
C ASP A 10 -23.45 15.16 -3.66
N PHE A 11 -24.30 14.28 -4.20
CA PHE A 11 -24.06 13.61 -5.48
C PHE A 11 -25.05 14.09 -6.55
N GLU A 12 -24.52 14.33 -7.75
CA GLU A 12 -25.32 14.50 -8.96
C GLU A 12 -25.73 13.13 -9.52
N ARG A 13 -24.83 12.15 -9.43
CA ARG A 13 -25.04 10.78 -9.88
C ARG A 13 -24.35 9.81 -8.93
N PHE A 14 -24.95 8.66 -8.69
CA PHE A 14 -24.36 7.56 -7.95
C PHE A 14 -24.68 6.25 -8.69
N ASP A 15 -23.67 5.45 -9.03
CA ASP A 15 -23.86 4.18 -9.72
C ASP A 15 -24.20 3.07 -8.70
N ASP A 16 -25.40 2.49 -8.81
CA ASP A 16 -25.84 1.40 -7.94
C ASP A 16 -25.01 0.11 -8.14
N ALA A 17 -24.44 -0.07 -9.34
CA ALA A 17 -23.54 -1.18 -9.61
C ALA A 17 -22.15 -0.89 -9.02
N PRO A 18 -21.58 -1.79 -8.20
CA PRO A 18 -20.26 -1.59 -7.64
C PRO A 18 -19.20 -1.67 -8.76
N LEU A 19 -18.26 -0.73 -8.73
CA LEU A 19 -17.06 -0.74 -9.56
C LEU A 19 -16.11 -1.87 -9.16
N ALA A 20 -15.95 -2.10 -7.85
CA ALA A 20 -15.03 -3.10 -7.30
C ALA A 20 -15.45 -3.58 -5.91
N ALA A 21 -14.93 -4.74 -5.50
CA ALA A 21 -14.96 -5.17 -4.11
C ALA A 21 -13.81 -4.53 -3.32
N ALA A 22 -14.04 -4.20 -2.05
CA ALA A 22 -13.01 -3.81 -1.09
C ALA A 22 -12.96 -4.83 0.05
N SER A 23 -11.90 -4.83 0.87
CA SER A 23 -11.70 -5.81 1.96
C SER A 23 -12.94 -5.92 2.86
N LEU A 24 -13.50 -4.78 3.26
CA LEU A 24 -14.64 -4.67 4.19
C LEU A 24 -15.94 -4.16 3.53
N GLY A 25 -15.96 -4.02 2.21
CA GLY A 25 -16.96 -3.18 1.55
C GLY A 25 -17.09 -3.37 0.04
N GLN A 26 -17.71 -2.38 -0.58
CA GLN A 26 -17.86 -2.23 -2.02
C GLN A 26 -17.45 -0.81 -2.42
N VAL A 27 -16.91 -0.66 -3.62
CA VAL A 27 -16.55 0.63 -4.18
C VAL A 27 -17.54 0.97 -5.28
N HIS A 28 -18.17 2.14 -5.18
CA HIS A 28 -19.11 2.66 -6.17
C HIS A 28 -18.52 3.86 -6.88
N ARG A 29 -18.90 4.06 -8.14
CA ARG A 29 -18.57 5.27 -8.87
C ARG A 29 -19.69 6.28 -8.69
N ALA A 30 -19.34 7.54 -8.47
CA ALA A 30 -20.31 8.61 -8.33
C ALA A 30 -19.76 9.93 -8.91
N ARG A 31 -20.63 10.91 -9.11
CA ARG A 31 -20.28 12.27 -9.49
C ARG A 31 -20.76 13.23 -8.41
N LEU A 32 -19.86 14.04 -7.88
CA LEU A 32 -20.18 15.05 -6.88
C LEU A 32 -21.00 16.18 -7.50
N ARG A 33 -21.91 16.74 -6.70
CA ARG A 33 -22.69 17.92 -7.06
C ARG A 33 -21.83 19.18 -6.96
N ARG A 34 -21.91 20.03 -7.98
CA ARG A 34 -21.22 21.33 -8.00
C ARG A 34 -21.73 22.26 -6.90
N GLY A 35 -20.82 22.98 -6.25
CA GLY A 35 -21.14 23.86 -5.11
C GLY A 35 -21.67 23.13 -3.88
N GLY A 36 -21.53 21.80 -3.83
CA GLY A 36 -21.88 20.98 -2.67
C GLY A 36 -20.89 21.16 -1.51
N ARG A 37 -21.04 20.32 -0.46
CA ARG A 37 -20.25 20.43 0.77
C ARG A 37 -18.74 20.28 0.58
N SER A 38 -18.29 19.66 -0.51
CA SER A 38 -16.86 19.54 -0.84
C SER A 38 -16.22 20.87 -1.28
N GLY A 39 -17.01 21.90 -1.61
CA GLY A 39 -16.51 23.24 -1.93
C GLY A 39 -15.66 23.35 -3.22
N ARG A 40 -15.55 22.27 -4.02
CA ARG A 40 -14.79 22.26 -5.28
C ARG A 40 -15.69 22.43 -6.49
N ASP A 41 -15.30 23.36 -7.36
CA ASP A 41 -16.04 23.72 -8.58
C ASP A 41 -15.53 22.93 -9.80
N GLY A 42 -15.96 21.66 -9.91
CA GLY A 42 -16.00 20.91 -11.17
C GLY A 42 -14.67 20.40 -11.75
N GLY A 43 -14.80 19.43 -12.66
CA GLY A 43 -13.70 18.95 -13.50
C GLY A 43 -13.47 19.86 -14.73
N ASP A 44 -12.35 19.63 -15.42
CA ASP A 44 -11.92 20.39 -16.61
C ASP A 44 -12.97 20.42 -17.76
N ASP A 45 -13.97 19.53 -17.72
CA ASP A 45 -15.06 19.39 -18.70
C ASP A 45 -16.33 20.21 -18.34
N GLY A 46 -16.32 20.94 -17.22
CA GLY A 46 -17.46 21.72 -16.74
C GLY A 46 -18.52 20.92 -15.97
N GLY A 47 -18.35 19.60 -15.82
CA GLY A 47 -19.18 18.73 -14.99
C GLY A 47 -18.69 18.62 -13.54
N GLY A 48 -19.47 17.98 -12.66
CA GLY A 48 -19.04 17.66 -11.30
C GLY A 48 -17.87 16.66 -11.26
N GLU A 49 -17.08 16.65 -10.17
CA GLU A 49 -15.93 15.76 -10.02
C GLU A 49 -16.35 14.28 -9.88
N GLU A 50 -15.66 13.39 -10.58
CA GLU A 50 -15.87 11.93 -10.49
C GLU A 50 -15.16 11.36 -9.26
N VAL A 51 -15.87 10.55 -8.49
CA VAL A 51 -15.38 9.99 -7.22
C VAL A 51 -15.62 8.49 -7.11
N ALA A 52 -14.72 7.82 -6.40
CA ALA A 52 -14.88 6.48 -5.88
C ALA A 52 -15.37 6.56 -4.43
N VAL A 53 -16.49 5.89 -4.15
CA VAL A 53 -17.13 5.84 -2.83
C VAL A 53 -17.00 4.43 -2.28
N LYS A 54 -16.10 4.21 -1.31
CA LYS A 54 -16.05 2.94 -0.57
C LYS A 54 -17.14 2.93 0.50
N LEU A 55 -18.01 1.93 0.45
CA LEU A 55 -19.10 1.70 1.39
C LEU A 55 -18.84 0.41 2.16
N GLN A 56 -18.79 0.51 3.49
CA GLN A 56 -18.65 -0.67 4.35
C GLN A 56 -19.91 -1.54 4.31
N ARG A 57 -19.75 -2.87 4.37
CA ARG A 57 -20.89 -3.79 4.45
C ARG A 57 -21.73 -3.53 5.70
N ALA A 58 -23.05 -3.63 5.54
CA ALA A 58 -23.97 -3.47 6.67
C ALA A 58 -23.68 -4.49 7.79
N ARG A 59 -23.75 -4.04 9.04
CA ARG A 59 -23.54 -4.85 10.27
C ARG A 59 -22.15 -5.49 10.41
N LEU A 60 -21.15 -5.00 9.68
CA LEU A 60 -19.78 -5.54 9.79
C LEU A 60 -19.26 -5.48 11.23
N ARG A 61 -19.42 -4.33 11.89
CA ARG A 61 -19.04 -4.16 13.31
C ARG A 61 -19.74 -5.15 14.24
N ASP A 62 -21.04 -5.35 14.10
CA ASP A 62 -21.80 -6.30 14.93
C ASP A 62 -21.35 -7.76 14.75
N ILE A 63 -20.88 -8.11 13.54
CA ILE A 63 -20.31 -9.43 13.23
C ILE A 63 -18.93 -9.55 13.88
N TYR A 64 -18.08 -8.55 13.68
CA TYR A 64 -16.73 -8.52 14.25
C TYR A 64 -16.77 -8.57 15.78
N ASP A 65 -17.63 -7.79 16.44
CA ASP A 65 -17.77 -7.78 17.89
C ASP A 65 -18.09 -9.19 18.44
N LYS A 66 -18.96 -9.94 17.74
CA LYS A 66 -19.32 -11.31 18.12
C LYS A 66 -18.20 -12.30 17.86
N ASP A 67 -17.58 -12.21 16.69
CA ASP A 67 -16.52 -13.13 16.26
C ASP A 67 -15.26 -12.94 17.11
N LEU A 68 -14.88 -11.69 17.40
CA LEU A 68 -13.76 -11.35 18.28
C LEU A 68 -14.03 -11.77 19.73
N ALA A 69 -15.27 -11.61 20.22
CA ALA A 69 -15.64 -12.11 21.55
C ALA A 69 -15.57 -13.64 21.65
N LEU A 70 -15.92 -14.36 20.59
CA LEU A 70 -15.78 -15.82 20.51
C LEU A 70 -14.29 -16.23 20.43
N MET A 71 -13.53 -15.57 19.57
CA MET A 71 -12.09 -15.81 19.39
C MET A 71 -11.30 -15.55 20.67
N ARG A 72 -11.63 -14.49 21.42
CA ARG A 72 -11.03 -14.23 22.74
C ARG A 72 -11.29 -15.36 23.73
N LYS A 73 -12.51 -15.91 23.77
CA LYS A 73 -12.85 -17.05 24.64
C LYS A 73 -12.05 -18.31 24.26
N ILE A 74 -11.91 -18.57 22.96
CA ILE A 74 -11.10 -19.68 22.44
C ILE A 74 -9.63 -19.47 22.83
N ALA A 75 -9.09 -18.27 22.63
CA ALA A 75 -7.71 -17.91 23.00
C ALA A 75 -7.43 -18.16 24.49
N THR A 76 -8.32 -17.69 25.37
CA THR A 76 -8.20 -17.92 26.82
C THR A 76 -8.27 -19.40 27.18
N PHE A 77 -9.13 -20.18 26.50
CA PHE A 77 -9.21 -21.62 26.71
C PHE A 77 -7.93 -22.34 26.27
N VAL A 78 -7.36 -21.96 25.13
CA VAL A 78 -6.11 -22.53 24.61
C VAL A 78 -4.94 -22.23 25.55
N ASP A 79 -4.80 -20.96 25.99
CA ASP A 79 -3.76 -20.57 26.95
C ASP A 79 -3.90 -21.35 28.27
N ALA A 80 -5.12 -21.47 28.82
CA ALA A 80 -5.38 -22.22 30.05
C ALA A 80 -5.13 -23.75 29.90
N THR A 81 -5.30 -24.28 28.69
CA THR A 81 -5.07 -25.70 28.38
C THR A 81 -3.58 -25.99 28.20
N ASP A 82 -2.81 -25.10 27.57
CA ASP A 82 -1.35 -25.21 27.48
C ASP A 82 -0.69 -25.12 28.86
N GLU A 83 -1.16 -24.24 29.74
CA GLU A 83 -0.69 -24.18 31.13
C GLU A 83 -0.93 -25.50 31.89
N LYS A 84 -2.11 -26.11 31.72
CA LYS A 84 -2.44 -27.40 32.35
C LYS A 84 -1.65 -28.59 31.78
N LEU A 85 -1.26 -28.54 30.51
CA LEU A 85 -0.49 -29.59 29.83
C LEU A 85 1.04 -29.39 29.96
N GLY A 86 1.49 -28.48 30.82
CA GLY A 86 2.90 -28.28 31.15
C GLY A 86 3.65 -27.31 30.22
N GLY A 87 2.95 -26.46 29.47
CA GLY A 87 3.53 -25.33 28.72
C GLY A 87 4.48 -25.73 27.58
N LYS A 88 4.25 -26.90 26.98
CA LYS A 88 5.06 -27.45 25.89
C LYS A 88 4.44 -27.21 24.51
N ALA A 89 3.13 -27.00 24.40
CA ALA A 89 2.44 -26.81 23.13
C ALA A 89 2.46 -25.34 22.66
N GLY A 90 2.56 -24.38 23.59
CA GLY A 90 2.71 -22.94 23.30
C GLY A 90 4.13 -22.49 22.92
N ARG A 91 5.08 -23.43 22.74
CA ARG A 91 6.46 -23.13 22.35
C ARG A 91 6.71 -23.41 20.86
N VAL A 92 6.72 -22.34 20.07
CA VAL A 92 7.28 -22.39 18.71
C VAL A 92 8.67 -21.74 18.76
N GLY A 93 9.72 -22.49 18.40
CA GLY A 93 11.10 -21.98 18.39
C GLY A 93 11.71 -21.66 19.76
N GLY A 94 11.12 -22.11 20.87
CA GLY A 94 11.62 -21.88 22.24
C GLY A 94 11.04 -20.67 22.97
N VAL A 95 10.25 -19.83 22.28
CA VAL A 95 9.58 -18.65 22.85
C VAL A 95 8.14 -19.01 23.24
N LYS A 96 7.69 -18.56 24.43
CA LYS A 96 6.32 -18.76 24.92
C LYS A 96 5.38 -17.84 24.13
N GLN A 97 4.51 -18.41 23.30
CA GLN A 97 3.48 -17.66 22.59
C GLN A 97 2.30 -17.41 23.53
N SER A 98 1.86 -16.16 23.64
CA SER A 98 0.59 -15.83 24.31
C SER A 98 -0.45 -15.66 23.20
N TRP A 99 -1.36 -16.63 23.08
CA TRP A 99 -2.43 -16.53 22.07
C TRP A 99 -3.28 -15.30 22.35
N THR A 100 -3.60 -15.04 23.62
CA THR A 100 -4.29 -13.81 24.06
C THR A 100 -3.63 -12.51 23.56
N ARG A 101 -2.29 -12.41 23.54
CA ARG A 101 -1.57 -11.24 23.00
C ARG A 101 -1.63 -11.16 21.48
N ILE A 102 -1.43 -12.29 20.79
CA ILE A 102 -1.57 -12.35 19.33
C ILE A 102 -2.99 -11.92 18.91
N PHE A 103 -4.00 -12.38 19.65
CA PHE A 103 -5.39 -12.01 19.40
C PHE A 103 -5.68 -10.54 19.72
N SER A 104 -5.10 -9.95 20.78
CA SER A 104 -5.29 -8.52 21.06
C SER A 104 -4.65 -7.61 20.01
N ASP A 105 -3.50 -8.01 19.47
CA ASP A 105 -2.83 -7.27 18.40
C ASP A 105 -3.68 -7.36 17.11
N ALA A 106 -4.16 -8.56 16.76
CA ALA A 106 -5.05 -8.77 15.61
C ALA A 106 -6.38 -8.00 15.76
N GLU A 107 -7.00 -8.00 16.94
CA GLU A 107 -8.21 -7.25 17.23
C GLU A 107 -8.02 -5.75 17.03
N THR A 108 -6.90 -5.19 17.50
CA THR A 108 -6.59 -3.77 17.33
C THR A 108 -6.47 -3.38 15.86
N ILE A 109 -5.81 -4.23 15.06
CA ILE A 109 -5.66 -4.03 13.61
C ILE A 109 -7.02 -4.09 12.91
N LEU A 110 -7.85 -5.09 13.25
CA LEU A 110 -9.17 -5.29 12.65
C LEU A 110 -10.14 -4.15 12.97
N TYR A 111 -10.13 -3.60 14.20
CA TYR A 111 -10.98 -2.45 14.53
C TYR A 111 -10.53 -1.16 13.85
N ARG A 112 -9.23 -0.96 13.64
CA ARG A 112 -8.73 0.16 12.83
C ARG A 112 -9.21 0.06 11.38
N GLU A 113 -9.24 -1.16 10.83
CA GLU A 113 -9.72 -1.37 9.46
C GLU A 113 -11.21 -1.01 9.30
N ILE A 114 -12.01 -1.09 10.37
CA ILE A 114 -13.45 -0.78 10.35
C ILE A 114 -13.74 0.73 10.28
N ASP A 115 -12.82 1.60 10.73
CA ASP A 115 -13.05 3.05 10.73
C ASP A 115 -12.40 3.71 9.51
N TYR A 116 -13.21 3.98 8.48
CA TYR A 116 -12.72 4.62 7.25
C TYR A 116 -12.19 6.05 7.42
N ARG A 117 -12.36 6.68 8.59
CA ARG A 117 -11.70 7.95 8.89
C ARG A 117 -10.19 7.78 9.04
N ASP A 118 -9.74 6.65 9.61
CA ASP A 118 -8.31 6.35 9.74
C ASP A 118 -7.66 6.22 8.35
N GLU A 119 -8.32 5.51 7.42
CA GLU A 119 -7.86 5.40 6.03
C GLU A 119 -7.84 6.77 5.32
N ALA A 120 -8.87 7.59 5.52
CA ALA A 120 -8.95 8.95 4.98
C ALA A 120 -7.77 9.82 5.46
N GLU A 121 -7.51 9.83 6.77
CA GLU A 121 -6.41 10.59 7.38
C GLU A 121 -5.04 10.10 6.89
N ASN A 122 -4.85 8.78 6.79
CA ASN A 122 -3.63 8.18 6.28
C ASN A 122 -3.37 8.57 4.82
N ALA A 123 -4.41 8.53 3.97
CA ALA A 123 -4.33 8.91 2.57
C ALA A 123 -4.04 10.42 2.39
N MET A 124 -4.70 11.28 3.18
CA MET A 124 -4.43 12.72 3.18
C MET A 124 -3.00 13.04 3.64
N ARG A 125 -2.52 12.40 4.70
CA ARG A 125 -1.13 12.52 5.16
C ARG A 125 -0.15 12.08 4.08
N PHE A 126 -0.40 10.93 3.46
CA PHE A 126 0.43 10.44 2.37
C PHE A 126 0.49 11.44 1.20
N ALA A 127 -0.66 11.98 0.80
CA ALA A 127 -0.73 12.99 -0.25
C ALA A 127 0.11 14.24 0.09
N ALA A 128 -0.01 14.76 1.30
CA ALA A 128 0.77 15.91 1.77
C ALA A 128 2.29 15.61 1.84
N ASP A 129 2.68 14.47 2.42
CA ASP A 129 4.07 14.06 2.56
C ASP A 129 4.75 13.89 1.19
N PHE A 130 4.00 13.48 0.16
CA PHE A 130 4.47 13.33 -1.22
C PHE A 130 4.24 14.54 -2.12
N GLY A 131 3.60 15.60 -1.63
CA GLY A 131 3.24 16.80 -2.39
C GLY A 131 2.32 16.50 -3.56
N MET A 132 1.23 15.77 -3.32
CA MET A 132 0.26 15.39 -4.34
C MET A 132 -1.07 16.09 -4.10
N GLY A 133 -1.48 16.87 -5.09
CA GLY A 133 -2.79 17.48 -5.17
C GLY A 133 -3.79 16.65 -5.97
N SER A 134 -5.02 17.14 -6.00
CA SER A 134 -6.08 16.61 -6.85
C SER A 134 -5.75 16.69 -8.34
N GLY A 135 -6.32 15.80 -9.16
CA GLY A 135 -5.96 15.67 -10.57
C GLY A 135 -4.52 15.18 -10.78
N GLY A 136 -3.81 14.84 -9.70
CA GLY A 136 -2.39 14.50 -9.72
C GLY A 136 -1.52 15.72 -9.97
N THR A 137 -1.95 16.89 -9.52
CA THR A 137 -1.14 18.10 -9.55
C THR A 137 0.03 17.99 -8.57
N ALA A 138 1.14 18.64 -8.91
CA ALA A 138 2.29 18.72 -8.01
C ALA A 138 2.05 19.85 -7.00
N GLU A 139 2.11 19.51 -5.71
CA GLU A 139 2.01 20.46 -4.59
C GLU A 139 3.31 20.48 -3.78
N GLU A 140 3.43 21.42 -2.85
CA GLU A 140 4.55 21.46 -1.92
C GLU A 140 4.51 20.25 -0.98
N CYS A 141 5.64 19.56 -0.82
CA CYS A 141 5.71 18.42 0.08
C CYS A 141 5.80 18.86 1.53
N ALA A 142 4.99 18.28 2.42
CA ALA A 142 5.12 18.52 3.86
C ALA A 142 6.43 17.94 4.45
N ALA A 143 7.00 16.94 3.79
CA ALA A 143 8.12 16.17 4.32
C ALA A 143 9.50 16.71 3.93
N ARG A 144 10.48 16.38 4.79
CA ARG A 144 11.88 16.78 4.66
C ARG A 144 12.80 15.56 4.60
N SER A 145 13.95 15.74 3.96
CA SER A 145 15.06 14.79 4.02
C SER A 145 15.63 14.72 5.44
N LEU A 146 16.51 13.73 5.69
CA LEU A 146 17.25 13.62 6.96
C LEU A 146 18.08 14.87 7.26
N ASP A 147 18.56 15.56 6.23
CA ASP A 147 19.33 16.80 6.34
C ASP A 147 18.44 18.05 6.49
N GLY A 148 17.11 17.89 6.55
CA GLY A 148 16.14 18.96 6.78
C GLY A 148 15.67 19.70 5.51
N GLU A 149 16.11 19.28 4.33
CA GLU A 149 15.71 19.88 3.06
C GLU A 149 14.31 19.44 2.64
N MET A 150 13.54 20.35 2.05
CA MET A 150 12.21 20.01 1.53
C MET A 150 12.33 19.04 0.36
N LEU A 151 11.55 17.97 0.40
CA LEU A 151 11.50 17.02 -0.71
C LEU A 151 10.69 17.61 -1.87
N THR A 152 11.02 17.21 -3.10
CA THR A 152 10.24 17.57 -4.29
C THR A 152 8.99 16.71 -4.41
N SER A 153 7.96 17.25 -5.07
CA SER A 153 6.73 16.49 -5.35
C SER A 153 7.02 15.21 -6.12
N ALA A 154 6.34 14.14 -5.72
CA ALA A 154 6.38 12.85 -6.40
C ALA A 154 5.35 12.74 -7.54
N ALA A 155 4.55 13.76 -7.80
CA ALA A 155 3.46 13.74 -8.77
C ALA A 155 3.89 13.44 -10.23
N SER A 156 5.19 13.46 -10.51
CA SER A 156 5.77 13.06 -11.80
C SER A 156 5.80 11.55 -12.03
N TYR A 157 5.82 10.74 -10.97
CA TYR A 157 5.89 9.27 -11.06
C TYR A 157 4.85 8.55 -10.18
N LEU A 158 4.18 9.28 -9.28
CA LEU A 158 3.20 8.74 -8.34
C LEU A 158 1.88 9.49 -8.45
N ARG A 159 0.79 8.78 -8.16
CA ARG A 159 -0.57 9.29 -8.12
C ARG A 159 -1.28 8.69 -6.92
N THR A 160 -2.02 9.52 -6.20
CA THR A 160 -2.98 9.05 -5.20
C THR A 160 -4.29 9.81 -5.39
N PRO A 161 -5.45 9.16 -5.17
CA PRO A 161 -6.74 9.85 -5.14
C PRO A 161 -6.76 10.98 -4.11
N HIS A 162 -7.28 12.15 -4.48
CA HIS A 162 -7.62 13.16 -3.49
C HIS A 162 -8.76 12.66 -2.59
N VAL A 163 -8.69 12.91 -1.28
CA VAL A 163 -9.70 12.48 -0.32
C VAL A 163 -10.62 13.63 0.02
N TYR A 164 -11.93 13.40 -0.08
CA TYR A 164 -12.96 14.38 0.29
C TYR A 164 -13.33 14.20 1.76
N GLY A 165 -12.47 14.70 2.66
CA GLY A 165 -12.57 14.49 4.11
C GLY A 165 -13.96 14.80 4.70
N ASP A 166 -14.59 15.89 4.27
CA ASP A 166 -15.92 16.32 4.76
C ASP A 166 -17.07 15.37 4.38
N LEU A 167 -16.83 14.48 3.42
CA LEU A 167 -17.76 13.44 2.97
C LEU A 167 -17.42 12.06 3.56
N CYS A 168 -16.32 11.94 4.30
CA CYS A 168 -15.89 10.69 4.92
C CYS A 168 -16.55 10.50 6.29
N SER A 169 -16.78 9.25 6.66
CA SER A 169 -17.30 8.83 7.97
C SER A 169 -16.74 7.45 8.33
N GLU A 170 -17.10 6.92 9.49
CA GLU A 170 -16.69 5.57 9.91
C GLU A 170 -16.99 4.49 8.85
N LYS A 171 -18.04 4.68 8.03
CA LYS A 171 -18.54 3.65 7.09
C LYS A 171 -18.43 4.03 5.62
N VAL A 172 -17.98 5.25 5.33
CA VAL A 172 -17.95 5.80 3.97
C VAL A 172 -16.63 6.53 3.76
N LEU A 173 -15.88 6.15 2.73
CA LEU A 173 -14.69 6.86 2.26
C LEU A 173 -14.95 7.38 0.86
N VAL A 174 -14.82 8.70 0.66
CA VAL A 174 -15.01 9.35 -0.64
C VAL A 174 -13.67 9.88 -1.12
N MET A 175 -13.24 9.39 -2.28
CA MET A 175 -11.97 9.76 -2.89
C MET A 175 -12.14 10.03 -4.38
N GLU A 176 -11.22 10.78 -4.97
CA GLU A 176 -11.17 11.05 -6.40
C GLU A 176 -11.17 9.75 -7.20
N TYR A 177 -11.99 9.67 -8.24
CA TYR A 177 -11.92 8.56 -9.16
C TYR A 177 -10.71 8.76 -10.08
N VAL A 178 -9.70 7.89 -9.95
CA VAL A 178 -8.49 7.92 -10.79
C VAL A 178 -8.57 6.82 -11.85
N PRO A 179 -8.85 7.14 -13.12
CA PRO A 179 -8.91 6.15 -14.19
C PRO A 179 -7.52 5.53 -14.41
N SER A 180 -7.41 4.23 -14.21
CA SER A 180 -6.12 3.55 -14.20
C SER A 180 -6.28 2.05 -14.43
N VAL A 181 -5.24 1.44 -14.98
CA VAL A 181 -5.16 0.00 -15.26
C VAL A 181 -4.39 -0.68 -14.14
N LYS A 182 -4.88 -1.81 -13.61
CA LYS A 182 -4.17 -2.53 -12.53
C LYS A 182 -2.81 -3.02 -13.00
N VAL A 183 -1.80 -3.00 -12.12
CA VAL A 183 -0.45 -3.49 -12.48
C VAL A 183 -0.43 -4.98 -12.84
N THR A 184 -1.45 -5.73 -12.44
CA THR A 184 -1.63 -7.15 -12.72
C THR A 184 -2.36 -7.42 -14.05
N ASP A 185 -2.89 -6.38 -14.70
CA ASP A 185 -3.63 -6.48 -15.96
C ASP A 185 -2.66 -6.26 -17.13
N GLU A 186 -2.01 -7.34 -17.58
CA GLU A 186 -1.00 -7.26 -18.64
C GLU A 186 -1.59 -6.77 -19.97
N GLU A 187 -2.78 -7.25 -20.34
CA GLU A 187 -3.49 -6.86 -21.56
C GLU A 187 -3.87 -5.37 -21.52
N GLY A 188 -4.47 -4.91 -20.41
CA GLY A 188 -4.80 -3.50 -20.24
C GLY A 188 -3.57 -2.58 -20.27
N LEU A 189 -2.42 -3.02 -19.76
CA LEU A 189 -1.18 -2.25 -19.80
C LEU A 189 -0.61 -2.16 -21.23
N GLU A 190 -0.72 -3.24 -22.01
CA GLU A 190 -0.37 -3.25 -23.43
C GLU A 190 -1.27 -2.31 -24.24
N GLU A 191 -2.59 -2.34 -24.00
CA GLU A 191 -3.55 -1.43 -24.62
C GLU A 191 -3.31 0.04 -24.24
N LEU A 192 -2.89 0.29 -22.99
CA LEU A 192 -2.47 1.59 -22.49
C LEU A 192 -1.09 2.03 -23.08
N GLY A 193 -0.45 1.14 -23.84
CA GLY A 193 0.82 1.35 -24.55
C GLY A 193 2.04 1.31 -23.64
N VAL A 194 1.93 0.82 -22.41
CA VAL A 194 3.02 0.80 -21.41
C VAL A 194 4.18 -0.04 -21.92
N THR A 195 5.33 0.61 -22.10
CA THR A 195 6.55 -0.04 -22.63
C THR A 195 7.36 -0.72 -21.52
N GLU A 196 8.36 -1.52 -21.89
CA GLU A 196 9.33 -2.07 -20.93
C GLU A 196 10.09 -0.97 -20.17
N ASP A 197 10.45 0.12 -20.86
CA ASP A 197 11.11 1.29 -20.23
C ASP A 197 10.18 1.99 -19.23
N ASP A 198 8.87 2.04 -19.52
CA ASP A 198 7.86 2.55 -18.60
C ASP A 198 7.73 1.65 -17.36
N ARG A 199 7.76 0.32 -17.54
CA ARG A 199 7.72 -0.65 -16.43
C ARG A 199 8.94 -0.50 -15.52
N ALA A 200 10.13 -0.33 -16.09
CA ALA A 200 11.34 -0.05 -15.34
C ALA A 200 11.25 1.28 -14.57
N TYR A 201 10.73 2.32 -15.22
CA TYR A 201 10.49 3.63 -14.59
C TYR A 201 9.51 3.56 -13.42
N LEU A 202 8.39 2.84 -13.58
CA LEU A 202 7.39 2.64 -12.53
C LEU A 202 7.95 1.82 -11.35
N ALA A 203 8.75 0.79 -11.63
CA ALA A 203 9.41 -0.01 -10.60
C ALA A 203 10.42 0.83 -9.79
N GLU A 204 11.20 1.69 -10.45
CA GLU A 204 12.08 2.65 -9.77
C GLU A 204 11.26 3.64 -8.94
N GLY A 205 10.16 4.16 -9.48
CA GLY A 205 9.23 5.05 -8.79
C GLY A 205 8.65 4.43 -7.52
N LEU A 206 8.27 3.14 -7.59
CA LEU A 206 7.78 2.38 -6.44
C LEU A 206 8.87 2.21 -5.37
N ALA A 207 10.08 1.81 -5.76
CA ALA A 207 11.21 1.67 -4.83
C ALA A 207 11.54 3.01 -4.17
N ARG A 208 11.56 4.10 -4.94
CA ARG A 208 11.75 5.47 -4.44
C ARG A 208 10.65 5.89 -3.47
N ALA A 209 9.39 5.56 -3.77
CA ALA A 209 8.26 5.84 -2.87
C ALA A 209 8.40 5.09 -1.53
N TYR A 210 8.83 3.83 -1.55
CA TYR A 210 9.09 3.06 -0.33
C TYR A 210 10.25 3.62 0.50
N LEU A 211 11.37 3.93 -0.15
CA LEU A 211 12.52 4.55 0.53
C LEU A 211 12.13 5.90 1.15
N ARG A 212 11.32 6.70 0.45
CA ARG A 212 10.83 7.98 0.98
C ARG A 212 9.93 7.79 2.20
N GLN A 213 9.04 6.80 2.18
CA GLN A 213 8.19 6.44 3.32
C GLN A 213 9.00 6.05 4.56
N PHE A 214 10.06 5.25 4.39
CA PHE A 214 10.91 4.83 5.50
C PHE A 214 11.83 5.96 5.99
N CYS A 215 12.58 6.57 5.08
CA CYS A 215 13.71 7.43 5.43
C CYS A 215 13.32 8.88 5.74
N ALA A 216 12.25 9.40 5.12
CA ALA A 216 11.83 10.78 5.31
C ALA A 216 10.57 10.85 6.17
N HIS A 217 9.52 10.15 5.73
CA HIS A 217 8.18 10.31 6.32
C HIS A 217 8.00 9.54 7.62
N ARG A 218 8.77 8.45 7.78
CA ARG A 218 8.60 7.44 8.85
C ARG A 218 7.14 7.03 8.99
N PHE A 219 6.46 6.96 7.85
CA PHE A 219 5.06 6.63 7.70
C PHE A 219 4.95 5.86 6.41
N PHE A 220 4.49 4.62 6.50
CA PHE A 220 4.44 3.74 5.34
C PHE A 220 3.14 2.95 5.30
N SER A 221 2.68 2.72 4.07
CA SER A 221 1.63 1.75 3.79
C SER A 221 2.21 0.34 3.92
N THR A 222 1.62 -0.45 4.80
CA THR A 222 2.11 -1.79 5.15
C THR A 222 1.67 -2.87 4.18
N ASP A 223 0.81 -2.54 3.20
CA ASP A 223 0.24 -3.51 2.26
C ASP A 223 0.29 -3.05 0.78
N PRO A 224 1.47 -3.08 0.11
CA PRO A 224 1.59 -2.90 -1.34
C PRO A 224 1.10 -4.09 -2.15
N HIS A 225 -0.01 -4.72 -1.75
CA HIS A 225 -0.56 -5.79 -2.56
C HIS A 225 -0.80 -5.27 -4.00
N PRO A 226 -0.41 -6.02 -5.05
CA PRO A 226 -0.54 -5.55 -6.43
C PRO A 226 -1.96 -5.10 -6.81
N GLY A 227 -2.99 -5.64 -6.15
CA GLY A 227 -4.38 -5.19 -6.31
C GLY A 227 -4.65 -3.74 -5.90
N ASN A 228 -3.80 -3.15 -5.06
CA ASN A 228 -3.86 -1.77 -4.60
C ASN A 228 -2.97 -0.82 -5.44
N LEU A 229 -2.40 -1.32 -6.53
CA LEU A 229 -1.56 -0.57 -7.45
C LEU A 229 -2.24 -0.46 -8.82
N GLY A 230 -2.13 0.71 -9.44
CA GLY A 230 -2.55 0.93 -10.82
C GLY A 230 -1.55 1.76 -11.60
N VAL A 231 -1.80 1.90 -12.89
CA VAL A 231 -1.01 2.70 -13.82
C VAL A 231 -1.95 3.67 -14.50
N GLU A 232 -1.63 4.95 -14.38
CA GLU A 232 -2.31 6.06 -15.06
C GLU A 232 -1.36 6.65 -16.10
N MET A 233 -1.87 6.97 -17.29
CA MET A 233 -1.15 7.74 -18.29
C MET A 233 -1.65 9.20 -18.26
N PRO A 234 -0.81 10.19 -17.91
CA PRO A 234 -1.19 11.60 -17.80
C PRO A 234 -1.74 12.26 -19.07
N SER A 235 -1.73 11.53 -20.20
CA SER A 235 -2.23 12.01 -21.51
C SER A 235 -3.28 11.09 -22.16
N SER A 236 -3.72 9.99 -21.52
CA SER A 236 -4.68 9.05 -22.15
C SER A 236 -6.15 9.40 -21.91
N LEU A 237 -6.46 10.33 -20.99
CA LEU A 237 -7.83 10.81 -20.74
C LEU A 237 -8.29 11.93 -21.69
N SER A 238 -7.38 12.48 -22.52
CA SER A 238 -7.72 13.45 -23.57
C SER A 238 -8.34 12.83 -24.83
N SER A 239 -8.46 11.50 -24.92
CA SER A 239 -8.98 10.82 -26.12
C SER A 239 -10.50 10.63 -26.10
N SER A 240 -11.26 11.55 -25.49
CA SER A 240 -12.71 11.62 -25.68
C SER A 240 -13.30 13.03 -25.51
N SER A 241 -12.63 14.06 -26.04
CA SER A 241 -13.31 15.34 -26.30
C SER A 241 -12.57 16.11 -27.39
N GLY A 242 -13.21 16.24 -28.55
CA GLY A 242 -12.70 17.02 -29.67
C GLY A 242 -12.58 18.50 -29.31
N GLY A 243 -11.36 19.03 -29.38
CA GLY A 243 -11.09 20.46 -29.22
C GLY A 243 -9.65 20.75 -29.58
N GLY A 244 -9.43 21.40 -30.72
CA GLY A 244 -8.10 21.73 -31.22
C GLY A 244 -7.39 22.75 -30.34
N GLY A 245 -6.34 22.31 -29.64
CA GLY A 245 -5.38 23.14 -28.94
C GLY A 245 -4.04 22.42 -28.86
N ALA A 246 -2.97 23.09 -29.32
CA ALA A 246 -1.56 22.70 -29.34
C ALA A 246 -1.20 21.25 -28.94
N LYS A 247 -0.96 20.39 -29.94
CA LYS A 247 -0.36 19.06 -29.78
C LYS A 247 1.07 19.17 -29.26
N GLY A 248 1.27 19.02 -27.94
CA GLY A 248 2.54 18.56 -27.39
C GLY A 248 2.75 17.10 -27.82
N THR A 249 3.85 16.82 -28.51
CA THR A 249 4.13 15.55 -29.19
C THR A 249 4.73 14.46 -28.30
N GLY A 250 4.54 14.51 -26.98
CA GLY A 250 5.07 13.53 -26.04
C GLY A 250 3.97 12.75 -25.33
N ARG A 251 3.95 11.42 -25.51
CA ARG A 251 3.23 10.49 -24.62
C ARG A 251 3.79 10.70 -23.22
N GLY A 252 3.03 11.35 -22.32
CA GLY A 252 3.51 11.65 -20.96
C GLY A 252 3.99 10.37 -20.25
N ARG A 253 4.90 10.49 -19.28
CA ARG A 253 5.37 9.33 -18.49
C ARG A 253 4.22 8.74 -17.68
N PRO A 254 4.08 7.41 -17.58
CA PRO A 254 3.08 6.81 -16.71
C PRO A 254 3.35 7.12 -15.24
N ARG A 255 2.28 7.14 -14.45
CA ARG A 255 2.32 7.29 -12.99
C ARG A 255 1.78 6.04 -12.33
N LEU A 256 2.43 5.64 -11.23
CA LEU A 256 1.92 4.58 -10.37
C LEU A 256 0.83 5.14 -9.46
N VAL A 257 -0.35 4.52 -9.46
CA VAL A 257 -1.49 4.88 -8.63
C VAL A 257 -1.52 4.02 -7.37
N LEU A 258 -1.59 4.65 -6.19
CA LEU A 258 -1.80 4.01 -4.90
C LEU A 258 -3.20 4.35 -4.38
N TYR A 259 -4.06 3.33 -4.18
CA TYR A 259 -5.46 3.53 -3.77
C TYR A 259 -5.73 3.30 -2.28
N ASP A 260 -4.86 2.56 -1.58
CA ASP A 260 -5.18 1.99 -0.27
C ASP A 260 -4.16 2.40 0.79
N PHE A 261 -4.69 2.99 1.85
CA PHE A 261 -3.96 3.43 3.03
C PHE A 261 -4.65 2.98 4.32
N GLY A 262 -5.51 1.95 4.23
CA GLY A 262 -6.23 1.39 5.38
C GLY A 262 -5.30 0.73 6.39
N GLN A 263 -4.13 0.28 5.93
CA GLN A 263 -3.06 -0.22 6.77
C GLN A 263 -1.81 0.63 6.55
N ALA A 264 -1.63 1.63 7.41
CA ALA A 264 -0.42 2.44 7.47
C ALA A 264 0.05 2.56 8.91
N CYS A 265 1.36 2.63 9.10
CA CYS A 265 1.93 2.82 10.43
C CYS A 265 3.10 3.80 10.42
N SER A 266 3.34 4.39 11.60
CA SER A 266 4.49 5.26 11.82
C SER A 266 5.63 4.47 12.45
N LEU A 267 6.85 4.78 12.01
CA LEU A 267 8.09 4.16 12.47
C LEU A 267 8.82 5.08 13.44
N SER A 268 9.44 4.51 14.46
CA SER A 268 10.45 5.22 15.24
C SER A 268 11.70 5.50 14.39
N PRO A 269 12.56 6.47 14.78
CA PRO A 269 13.84 6.70 14.09
C PRO A 269 14.68 5.43 13.97
N ASP A 270 14.76 4.63 15.04
CA ASP A 270 15.54 3.39 15.05
C ASP A 270 14.92 2.30 14.17
N GLN A 271 13.59 2.23 14.09
CA GLN A 271 12.92 1.32 13.17
C GLN A 271 13.19 1.68 11.72
N ALA A 272 13.09 2.97 11.36
CA ALA A 272 13.38 3.45 10.02
C ALA A 272 14.85 3.21 9.61
N ALA A 273 15.80 3.51 10.51
CA ALA A 273 17.22 3.26 10.28
C ALA A 273 17.52 1.76 10.13
N GLY A 274 16.97 0.93 11.03
CA GLY A 274 17.18 -0.51 11.00
C GLY A 274 16.63 -1.17 9.72
N ILE A 275 15.51 -0.69 9.16
CA ILE A 275 15.01 -1.20 7.86
C ILE A 275 16.05 -0.95 6.76
N LEU A 276 16.65 0.24 6.72
CA LEU A 276 17.68 0.57 5.73
C LEU A 276 18.93 -0.28 5.91
N GLU A 277 19.38 -0.48 7.15
CA GLU A 277 20.50 -1.36 7.49
C GLU A 277 20.24 -2.81 7.07
N VAL A 278 19.01 -3.32 7.17
CA VAL A 278 18.63 -4.64 6.66
C VAL A 278 18.72 -4.69 5.13
N VAL A 279 18.24 -3.66 4.43
CA VAL A 279 18.32 -3.60 2.96
C VAL A 279 19.77 -3.58 2.51
N GLU A 280 20.61 -2.76 3.14
CA GLU A 280 22.06 -2.71 2.89
C GLU A 280 22.72 -4.06 3.18
N GLY A 281 22.41 -4.67 4.33
CA GLY A 281 22.89 -5.99 4.69
C GLY A 281 22.46 -7.09 3.71
N ILE A 282 21.29 -6.98 3.09
CA ILE A 282 20.86 -7.90 2.02
C ILE A 282 21.67 -7.69 0.74
N VAL A 283 21.93 -6.44 0.35
CA VAL A 283 22.73 -6.08 -0.84
C VAL A 283 24.16 -6.56 -0.68
N ASP A 284 24.75 -6.31 0.49
CA ASP A 284 26.13 -6.69 0.82
C ASP A 284 26.26 -8.16 1.26
N LEU A 285 25.13 -8.86 1.37
CA LEU A 285 25.04 -10.25 1.83
C LEU A 285 25.68 -10.44 3.23
N ASN A 286 25.51 -9.43 4.08
CA ASN A 286 26.06 -9.33 5.42
C ASN A 286 24.99 -9.71 6.47
N ALA A 287 25.02 -10.97 6.89
CA ALA A 287 24.10 -11.48 7.90
C ALA A 287 24.27 -10.82 9.28
N ASP A 288 25.49 -10.40 9.64
CA ASP A 288 25.74 -9.77 10.94
C ASP A 288 25.13 -8.38 11.00
N ALA A 289 25.21 -7.61 9.91
CA ALA A 289 24.52 -6.33 9.78
C ALA A 289 23.00 -6.49 9.92
N CYS A 290 22.38 -7.46 9.21
CA CYS A 290 20.94 -7.71 9.33
C CYS A 290 20.50 -8.08 10.75
N VAL A 291 21.28 -8.90 11.46
CA VAL A 291 20.95 -9.29 12.85
C VAL A 291 21.06 -8.09 13.80
N SER A 292 22.10 -7.27 13.64
CA SER A 292 22.30 -6.06 14.45
C SER A 292 21.16 -5.06 14.23
N ALA A 293 20.70 -4.93 12.99
CA ALA A 293 19.53 -4.13 12.65
C ALA A 293 18.24 -4.68 13.30
N PHE A 294 18.04 -6.01 13.33
CA PHE A 294 16.88 -6.61 14.03
C PHE A 294 16.89 -6.34 15.54
N GLU A 295 18.07 -6.33 16.17
CA GLU A 295 18.21 -5.93 17.58
C GLU A 295 17.84 -4.46 17.78
N ARG A 296 18.38 -3.56 16.95
CA ARG A 296 18.10 -2.12 17.00
C ARG A 296 16.62 -1.80 16.84
N MET A 297 15.95 -2.49 15.92
CA MET A 297 14.51 -2.32 15.68
C MET A 297 13.63 -2.90 16.81
N GLY A 298 14.21 -3.61 17.78
CA GLY A 298 13.47 -4.28 18.85
C GLY A 298 12.65 -5.47 18.37
N VAL A 299 12.99 -6.05 17.20
CA VAL A 299 12.30 -7.22 16.63
C VAL A 299 12.68 -8.50 17.39
N LEU A 300 13.89 -8.56 17.94
CA LEU A 300 14.35 -9.70 18.72
C LEU A 300 13.88 -9.57 20.17
N THR A 301 13.14 -10.58 20.62
CA THR A 301 12.63 -10.65 21.99
C THR A 301 13.76 -10.90 23.00
N GLU A 302 13.60 -10.42 24.23
CA GLU A 302 14.55 -10.69 25.31
C GLU A 302 14.74 -12.21 25.50
N GLY A 303 15.99 -12.67 25.43
CA GLY A 303 16.35 -14.10 25.53
C GLY A 303 16.32 -14.88 24.20
N ALA A 304 16.14 -14.21 23.06
CA ALA A 304 16.30 -14.85 21.75
C ALA A 304 17.71 -15.41 21.54
N ASP A 305 17.81 -16.60 20.94
CA ASP A 305 19.07 -17.23 20.56
C ASP A 305 19.63 -16.55 19.29
N ILE A 306 20.36 -15.45 19.49
CA ILE A 306 20.94 -14.63 18.43
C ILE A 306 21.84 -15.47 17.50
N ALA A 307 22.50 -16.51 18.02
CA ALA A 307 23.34 -17.38 17.23
C ALA A 307 22.52 -18.17 16.20
N LYS A 308 21.36 -18.72 16.61
CA LYS A 308 20.42 -19.39 15.69
C LYS A 308 19.79 -18.45 14.68
N VAL A 309 19.41 -17.23 15.09
CA VAL A 309 18.87 -16.24 14.15
C VAL A 309 19.91 -15.92 13.08
N ARG A 310 21.16 -15.69 13.49
CA ARG A 310 22.29 -15.42 12.59
C ARG A 310 22.58 -16.58 11.65
N GLU A 311 22.56 -17.82 12.15
CA GLU A 311 22.71 -19.02 11.32
C GLU A 311 21.59 -19.10 10.27
N LYS A 312 20.34 -18.83 10.67
CA LYS A 312 19.20 -18.89 9.75
C LYS A 312 19.25 -17.81 8.66
N VAL A 313 19.68 -16.60 9.01
CA VAL A 313 19.87 -15.51 8.04
C VAL A 313 20.98 -15.88 7.04
N ARG A 314 22.08 -16.48 7.50
CA ARG A 314 23.16 -16.98 6.61
C ARG A 314 22.67 -18.08 5.66
N ASP A 315 21.95 -19.07 6.17
CA ASP A 315 21.33 -20.14 5.38
C ASP A 315 20.39 -19.58 4.29
N ASN A 316 19.59 -18.56 4.62
CA ASN A 316 18.74 -17.87 3.63
C ASN A 316 19.57 -17.19 2.52
N PHE A 317 20.69 -16.54 2.85
CA PHE A 317 21.57 -15.94 1.84
C PHE A 317 22.25 -16.98 0.96
N GLU A 318 22.73 -18.08 1.52
CA GLU A 318 23.35 -19.18 0.77
C GLU A 318 22.35 -19.86 -0.16
N THR A 319 21.16 -20.17 0.35
CA THR A 319 20.05 -20.73 -0.44
C THR A 319 19.59 -19.76 -1.53
N GLY A 320 19.52 -18.46 -1.21
CA GLY A 320 19.23 -17.38 -2.16
C GLY A 320 20.27 -17.31 -3.29
N LYS A 321 21.56 -17.36 -2.96
CA LYS A 321 22.67 -17.43 -3.94
C LYS A 321 22.55 -18.66 -4.84
N VAL A 322 22.23 -19.83 -4.29
CA VAL A 322 22.03 -21.06 -5.06
C VAL A 322 20.85 -20.94 -6.03
N LYS A 323 19.72 -20.37 -5.60
CA LYS A 323 18.55 -20.13 -6.46
C LYS A 323 18.84 -19.10 -7.56
N ALA A 324 19.52 -18.00 -7.23
CA ALA A 324 19.93 -16.97 -8.20
C ALA A 324 20.90 -17.54 -9.24
N LYS A 325 21.89 -18.34 -8.82
CA LYS A 325 22.84 -19.02 -9.72
C LYS A 325 22.14 -20.03 -10.65
N ARG A 326 21.15 -20.78 -10.14
CA ARG A 326 20.31 -21.70 -10.93
C ARG A 326 19.38 -20.98 -11.92
N ARG A 327 18.84 -19.80 -11.59
CA ARG A 327 18.08 -18.96 -12.55
C ARG A 327 18.99 -18.45 -13.67
N ARG A 328 20.18 -17.92 -13.33
CA ARG A 328 21.16 -17.48 -14.33
C ARG A 328 21.63 -18.62 -15.25
N SER A 329 21.84 -19.83 -14.72
CA SER A 329 22.22 -20.99 -15.54
C SER A 329 21.10 -21.50 -16.45
N ARG A 330 19.82 -21.28 -16.10
CA ARG A 330 18.66 -21.60 -16.94
C ARG A 330 18.37 -20.55 -18.02
N MET A 331 18.82 -19.31 -17.83
CA MET A 331 18.61 -18.19 -18.76
C MET A 331 19.80 -17.96 -19.72
N ALA A 332 20.90 -18.72 -19.57
CA ALA A 332 22.00 -18.68 -20.52
C ALA A 332 21.60 -19.46 -21.80
N PRO A 333 21.58 -18.84 -23.00
CA PRO A 333 21.33 -19.55 -24.24
C PRO A 333 22.45 -20.56 -24.46
N GLY A 334 22.09 -21.80 -24.81
CA GLY A 334 23.04 -22.87 -25.09
C GLY A 334 23.97 -22.49 -26.24
N GLY A 335 25.18 -22.04 -25.89
CA GLY A 335 26.27 -21.88 -26.83
C GLY A 335 26.65 -23.25 -27.38
N GLY A 336 26.28 -23.50 -28.64
CA GLY A 336 26.60 -24.71 -29.36
C GLY A 336 28.09 -24.96 -29.43
N GLY A 337 28.53 -26.11 -28.90
CA GLY A 337 29.81 -26.70 -29.21
C GLY A 337 29.77 -27.31 -30.61
N GLY A 338 29.95 -26.49 -31.63
CA GLY A 338 30.31 -26.94 -32.98
C GLY A 338 31.82 -27.14 -33.05
N GLY A 339 32.30 -28.28 -32.55
CA GLY A 339 33.66 -28.75 -32.81
C GLY A 339 33.72 -29.36 -34.20
N SER A 340 34.52 -28.76 -35.07
CA SER A 340 34.85 -29.21 -36.41
C SER A 340 35.63 -30.52 -36.40
N GLU A 341 35.09 -31.56 -37.03
CA GLU A 341 35.86 -32.59 -37.75
C GLU A 341 35.24 -32.73 -39.14
N GLY A 342 36.06 -32.56 -40.19
CA GLY A 342 35.68 -32.66 -41.60
C GLY A 342 36.14 -31.48 -42.44
#